data_AF-A0A7C1SUI0-F1
#
_entry.id   AF-A0A7C1SUI0-F1
#
_cell.length_a   1.000
_cell.length_b   1.000
_cell.length_c   1.000
_cell.angle_alpha   90.00
_cell.angle_beta   90.00
_cell.angle_gamma   90.00
#
_symmetry.space_group_name_H-M   'P 1'
#
loop_
_entity.id
_entity.type
_entity.pdbx_description
1 polymer ?
#
loop_
_entity_poly.entity_id
_entity_poly.type
_entity_poly.pdbx_seq_one_letter_code
_entity_poly.pdbx_strand_id
1 'polypeptide(L)'
;MTKSVMVVDEENSVLERIRSLLEEENINVTTARTNREAMETLEKEKSIDAVLLHTKMPDGKEVFVPLVRRDDKTLPLDIELSRDCGKEEIMRFLSKLSNL
;
A
#
# COMPACT_ATOMS: atom_id res chain seq x y z
N MET A 1 -1.27 15.77 -9.41
CA MET A 1 -1.14 14.45 -10.06
C MET A 1 -1.72 13.44 -9.09
N THR A 2 -2.72 12.66 -9.50
CA THR A 2 -3.35 11.64 -8.67
C THR A 2 -2.34 10.53 -8.41
N LYS A 3 -2.11 10.19 -7.14
CA LYS A 3 -1.20 9.10 -6.76
C LYS A 3 -1.87 7.74 -6.97
N SER A 4 -1.08 6.72 -7.28
CA SER A 4 -1.53 5.35 -7.43
C SER A 4 -0.84 4.43 -6.41
N VAL A 5 -1.65 3.67 -5.67
CA VAL A 5 -1.18 2.77 -4.61
C VAL A 5 -1.72 1.37 -4.87
N MET A 6 -0.84 0.37 -4.80
CA MET A 6 -1.24 -1.02 -4.78
C MET A 6 -1.38 -1.53 -3.34
N VAL A 7 -2.45 -2.24 -3.01
CA VAL A 7 -2.64 -2.89 -1.71
C VAL A 7 -2.54 -4.40 -1.87
N VAL A 8 -1.73 -5.06 -1.04
CA VAL A 8 -1.48 -6.50 -1.11
C VAL A 8 -1.84 -7.16 0.21
N ASP A 9 -2.90 -7.96 0.23
CA ASP A 9 -3.38 -8.76 1.36
C ASP A 9 -4.19 -9.95 0.83
N GLU A 10 -4.13 -11.11 1.49
CA GLU A 10 -4.85 -12.31 1.06
C GLU A 10 -6.37 -12.22 1.32
N GLU A 11 -6.78 -11.37 2.26
CA GLU A 11 -8.16 -11.17 2.69
C GLU A 11 -8.86 -10.03 1.91
N ASN A 12 -9.90 -10.40 1.14
CA ASN A 12 -10.68 -9.44 0.35
C ASN A 12 -11.33 -8.34 1.20
N SER A 13 -11.78 -8.68 2.42
CA SER A 13 -12.37 -7.71 3.36
C SER A 13 -11.38 -6.60 3.73
N VAL A 14 -10.11 -6.95 3.92
CA VAL A 14 -9.05 -5.99 4.23
C VAL A 14 -8.74 -5.14 2.99
N LEU A 15 -8.60 -5.77 1.82
CA LEU A 15 -8.38 -5.07 0.55
C LEU A 15 -9.45 -4.01 0.29
N GLU A 16 -10.73 -4.36 0.37
CA GLU A 16 -11.84 -3.43 0.11
C GLU A 16 -11.90 -2.30 1.14
N ARG A 17 -11.59 -2.58 2.41
CA ARG A 17 -11.55 -1.56 3.47
C ARG A 17 -10.44 -0.54 3.23
N ILE A 18 -9.22 -1.00 2.99
CA ILE A 18 -8.07 -0.11 2.74
C ILE A 18 -8.26 0.65 1.43
N ARG A 19 -8.79 -0.03 0.39
CA ARG A 19 -9.17 0.60 -0.87
C ARG A 19 -10.12 1.77 -0.66
N SER A 20 -11.21 1.55 0.08
CA SER A 20 -12.21 2.59 0.37
C SER A 20 -11.57 3.81 1.05
N LEU A 21 -10.72 3.59 2.06
CA LEU A 21 -10.02 4.67 2.77
C LEU A 21 -9.06 5.48 1.87
N LEU A 22 -8.41 4.83 0.91
CA LEU A 22 -7.49 5.49 -0.03
C LEU A 22 -8.26 6.22 -1.14
N GLU A 23 -9.30 5.61 -1.69
CA GLU A 23 -10.14 6.21 -2.75
C GLU A 23 -10.89 7.46 -2.25
N GLU A 24 -11.31 7.48 -0.98
CA GLU A 24 -11.84 8.68 -0.31
C GLU A 24 -10.89 9.90 -0.38
N GLU A 25 -9.58 9.64 -0.43
CA GLU A 25 -8.53 10.65 -0.49
C GLU A 25 -8.04 10.88 -1.94
N ASN A 26 -8.85 10.50 -2.94
CA ASN A 26 -8.55 10.60 -4.37
C ASN A 26 -7.27 9.87 -4.78
N ILE A 27 -7.02 8.69 -4.22
CA ILE A 27 -5.93 7.81 -4.63
C ILE A 27 -6.46 6.75 -5.58
N ASN A 28 -5.75 6.49 -6.68
CA ASN A 28 -6.04 5.36 -7.55
C ASN A 28 -5.54 4.08 -6.88
N VAL A 29 -6.43 3.13 -6.63
CA VAL A 29 -6.07 1.90 -5.91
C VAL A 29 -6.12 0.68 -6.83
N THR A 30 -5.03 -0.07 -6.83
CA THR A 30 -4.98 -1.42 -7.40
C THR A 30 -4.85 -2.42 -6.26
N THR A 31 -5.51 -3.57 -6.33
CA THR A 31 -5.41 -4.62 -5.29
C THR A 31 -4.75 -5.86 -5.86
N ALA A 32 -4.08 -6.62 -4.99
CA ALA A 32 -3.57 -7.94 -5.30
C ALA A 32 -3.67 -8.84 -4.07
N ARG A 33 -3.95 -10.12 -4.29
CA ARG A 33 -4.13 -11.11 -3.21
C ARG A 33 -2.90 -11.96 -2.92
N THR A 34 -1.94 -11.93 -3.83
CA THR A 34 -0.72 -12.73 -3.74
C THR A 34 0.49 -11.94 -4.22
N ASN A 35 1.67 -12.31 -3.74
CA ASN A 35 2.92 -11.73 -4.22
C ASN A 35 3.09 -11.88 -5.73
N ARG A 36 2.64 -13.00 -6.31
CA ARG A 36 2.71 -13.23 -7.76
C ARG A 36 1.86 -12.22 -8.52
N GLU A 37 0.60 -12.07 -8.13
CA GLU A 37 -0.32 -11.11 -8.73
C GLU A 37 0.21 -9.68 -8.60
N ALA A 38 0.70 -9.32 -7.42
CA ALA A 38 1.31 -8.02 -7.16
C ALA A 38 2.50 -7.74 -8.10
N MET A 39 3.40 -8.71 -8.27
CA MET A 39 4.56 -8.58 -9.16
C MET A 39 4.16 -8.47 -10.62
N GLU A 40 3.25 -9.33 -11.11
CA GLU A 40 2.75 -9.27 -12.48
C GLU A 40 2.08 -7.93 -12.79
N THR A 41 1.36 -7.36 -11.83
CA THR A 41 0.74 -6.03 -11.95
C THR A 41 1.79 -4.93 -11.96
N LEU A 42 2.78 -4.95 -11.06
CA LEU A 42 3.88 -3.96 -11.02
C LEU A 42 4.75 -3.96 -12.29
N GLU A 43 4.89 -5.11 -12.93
CA GLU A 43 5.56 -5.24 -14.22
C GLU A 43 4.81 -4.51 -15.34
N LYS A 44 3.47 -4.65 -15.37
CA LYS A 44 2.58 -4.06 -16.37
C LYS A 44 2.27 -2.58 -16.11
N GLU A 45 2.05 -2.21 -14.85
CA GLU A 45 1.62 -0.88 -14.43
C GLU A 45 2.79 -0.09 -13.83
N LYS A 46 3.43 0.72 -14.67
CA LYS A 46 4.53 1.61 -14.24
C LYS A 46 4.06 2.85 -13.47
N SER A 47 2.76 3.13 -13.46
CA SER A 47 2.14 4.27 -12.79
C SER A 47 1.94 4.10 -11.29
N ILE A 48 2.13 2.89 -10.75
CA ILE A 48 2.00 2.63 -9.30
C ILE A 48 3.16 3.31 -8.56
N ASP A 49 2.84 4.30 -7.73
CA ASP A 49 3.81 5.08 -6.93
C ASP A 49 4.26 4.30 -5.69
N ALA A 50 3.37 3.51 -5.08
CA ALA A 50 3.65 2.79 -3.84
C ALA A 50 2.86 1.49 -3.70
N VAL A 51 3.33 0.61 -2.81
CA VAL A 51 2.72 -0.66 -2.45
C VAL A 51 2.51 -0.69 -0.94
N LEU A 52 1.30 -0.97 -0.46
CA LEU A 52 1.00 -1.33 0.91
C LEU A 52 0.96 -2.85 1.02
N LEU A 53 2.05 -3.44 1.51
CA LEU A 53 2.20 -4.88 1.64
C LEU A 53 1.82 -5.33 3.05
N HIS A 54 0.79 -6.18 3.18
CA HIS A 54 0.50 -6.85 4.43
C HIS A 54 1.61 -7.85 4.77
N THR A 55 2.10 -7.79 6.01
CA THR A 55 3.09 -8.73 6.52
C THR A 55 2.89 -9.00 8.00
N LYS A 56 3.36 -10.17 8.43
CA LYS A 56 3.45 -10.55 9.83
C LYS A 56 4.89 -10.40 10.29
N MET A 57 5.09 -9.51 11.25
CA MET A 57 6.39 -9.22 11.85
C MET A 57 6.88 -10.39 12.73
N PRO A 58 8.19 -10.49 13.03
CA PRO A 58 8.74 -11.56 13.86
C PRO A 58 8.14 -11.64 15.27
N ASP A 59 7.67 -10.52 15.82
CA ASP A 59 6.98 -10.44 17.11
C ASP A 59 5.50 -10.86 17.04
N GLY A 60 5.04 -11.24 15.85
CA GLY A 60 3.68 -11.70 15.59
C GLY A 60 2.69 -10.59 15.23
N LYS A 61 3.10 -9.31 15.23
CA LYS A 61 2.25 -8.18 14.85
C LYS A 61 1.97 -8.21 13.35
N GLU A 62 0.72 -7.98 12.97
CA GLU A 62 0.32 -7.81 11.57
C GLU A 62 0.26 -6.33 11.20
N VAL A 63 0.96 -5.97 10.12
CA VAL A 63 1.12 -4.57 9.68
C VAL A 63 1.09 -4.47 8.17
N PHE A 64 0.76 -3.29 7.66
CA PHE A 64 1.10 -2.88 6.32
C PHE A 64 2.43 -2.14 6.32
N VAL A 65 3.35 -2.60 5.47
CA VAL A 65 4.63 -1.93 5.20
C VAL A 65 4.52 -1.21 3.85
N PRO A 66 4.59 0.14 3.84
CA PRO A 66 4.58 0.89 2.59
C PRO A 66 5.93 0.83 1.91
N LEU A 67 5.91 0.52 0.61
CA LEU A 67 7.06 0.47 -0.26
C LEU A 67 6.87 1.48 -1.38
N VAL A 68 7.73 2.49 -1.49
CA VAL A 68 7.66 3.50 -2.54
C VAL A 68 8.56 3.11 -3.69
N ARG A 69 8.04 3.32 -4.89
CA ARG A 69 8.77 3.11 -6.13
C ARG A 69 9.46 4.41 -6.54
N ARG A 70 10.79 4.39 -6.61
CA ARG A 70 11.61 5.49 -7.13
C ARG A 70 12.61 4.93 -8.13
N ASP A 71 12.57 5.46 -9.35
CA ASP A 71 13.36 4.95 -10.47
C ASP A 71 13.15 3.43 -10.64
N ASP A 72 14.24 2.66 -10.65
CA ASP A 72 14.24 1.19 -10.73
C ASP A 72 14.28 0.50 -9.35
N LYS A 73 14.00 1.23 -8.25
CA LYS A 73 14.07 0.70 -6.89
C LYS A 73 12.75 0.81 -6.15
N THR A 74 12.56 -0.16 -5.25
CA THR A 74 11.47 -0.18 -4.28
C THR A 74 12.08 0.02 -2.90
N LEU A 75 11.69 1.08 -2.21
CA LEU A 75 12.24 1.49 -0.91
C LEU A 75 11.16 1.48 0.16
N PRO A 76 11.40 0.90 1.34
CA PRO A 76 10.44 0.99 2.43
C PRO A 76 10.33 2.42 2.94
N LEU A 77 9.11 2.84 3.28
CA LEU A 77 8.92 4.03 4.10
C LEU A 77 9.07 3.68 5.56
N ASP A 78 9.72 4.57 6.30
CA ASP A 78 9.86 4.47 7.76
C ASP A 78 8.53 4.83 8.45
N ILE A 79 7.55 3.94 8.26
CA ILE A 79 6.21 3.96 8.82
C ILE A 79 5.64 2.55 8.68
N GLU A 80 4.97 2.08 9.72
CA GLU A 80 4.10 0.92 9.68
C GLU A 80 2.66 1.41 9.89
N LEU A 81 1.71 0.70 9.29
CA LEU A 81 0.29 0.87 9.60
C LEU A 81 -0.21 -0.43 10.22
N SER A 82 -1.07 -0.36 11.23
CA SER A 82 -1.68 -1.58 11.76
C SER A 82 -2.55 -2.27 10.71
N ARG A 83 -2.80 -3.57 10.88
CA ARG A 83 -3.71 -4.29 9.98
C ARG A 83 -5.12 -3.72 9.99
N ASP A 84 -5.56 -3.15 11.10
CA ASP A 84 -6.87 -2.50 11.32
C ASP A 84 -6.84 -0.98 11.11
N CYS A 85 -5.81 -0.46 10.43
CA CYS A 85 -5.55 0.98 10.35
C CYS A 85 -6.75 1.80 9.87
N GLY A 86 -7.00 2.90 10.56
CA GLY A 86 -8.07 3.84 10.22
C GLY A 86 -7.61 5.00 9.34
N LYS A 87 -8.52 5.96 9.13
CA LYS A 87 -8.28 7.16 8.33
C LYS A 87 -7.04 7.94 8.77
N GLU A 88 -6.78 8.08 10.06
CA GLU A 88 -5.63 8.84 10.58
C GLU A 88 -4.29 8.27 10.13
N GLU A 89 -4.14 6.95 10.13
CA GLU A 89 -2.91 6.28 9.70
C GLU A 89 -2.73 6.30 8.19
N ILE A 90 -3.82 6.15 7.44
CA ILE A 90 -3.82 6.34 5.98
C ILE A 90 -3.39 7.77 5.63
N MET A 91 -3.93 8.79 6.31
CA MET A 91 -3.52 10.18 6.11
C MET A 91 -2.05 10.40 6.45
N ARG A 92 -1.55 9.77 7.51
CA ARG A 92 -0.11 9.81 7.87
C ARG A 92 0.75 9.21 6.77
N PHE A 93 0.33 8.08 6.20
CA PHE A 93 0.98 7.45 5.06
C PHE A 93 0.97 8.36 3.82
N LEU A 94 -0.20 8.90 3.45
CA LEU A 94 -0.34 9.76 2.26
C LEU A 94 0.45 11.07 2.40
N SER A 95 0.50 11.64 3.59
CA SER A 95 1.34 12.82 3.88
C SER A 95 2.82 12.50 3.65
N LYS A 96 3.32 11.36 4.16
CA LYS A 96 4.69 10.92 3.89
C LYS A 96 4.91 10.66 2.40
N LEU A 97 3.98 9.99 1.72
CA LEU A 97 4.07 9.70 0.29
C LEU A 97 4.14 10.97 -0.58
N SER A 98 3.45 12.04 -0.17
CA SER A 98 3.40 13.31 -0.90
C SER A 98 4.63 14.18 -0.70
N ASN A 99 5.37 13.99 0.40
CA ASN A 99 6.59 14.73 0.72
C ASN A 99 7.87 14.13 0.11
N LEU A 100 7.71 13.14 -0.77
CA LEU A 100 8.77 12.38 -1.43
C LEU A 100 9.00 12.86 -2.85
#